data_AF-A0A2N0NDM5-F1
#
_entry.id   AF-A0A2N0NDM5-F1
#
_cell.length_a   1.000
_cell.length_b   1.000
_cell.length_c   1.000
_cell.angle_alpha   90.00
_cell.angle_beta   90.00
_cell.angle_gamma   90.00
#
_symmetry.space_group_name_H-M   'P 1'
#
loop_
_entity.id
_entity.type
_entity.pdbx_description
1 polymer ?
#
loop_
_entity_poly.entity_id
_entity_poly.type
_entity_poly.pdbx_seq_one_letter_code
_entity_poly.pdbx_strand_id
1 'polypeptide(L)'
;MVPKLNYDCLQNVVEHLESSDQGTLFNCILVNRSWFKILIPYLWENPFSIVHRNGAANSKKLLKTIISMFPFDKWTEEKLNSFKYYKVTYHKYRKSIRDYLDYMEIFKSAEFHGFIDKCSRVTPWKYKNLKRYYDEKEKKWILKPNHEYDESSISSTLTNHIFNIIFRNCTKI
;
A
#
# COMPACT_ATOMS: atom_id res chain seq x y z
N MET A 1 -1.99 -21.55 29.04
CA MET A 1 -2.34 -20.13 28.83
C MET A 1 -1.06 -19.39 28.47
N VAL A 2 -1.01 -18.64 27.36
CA VAL A 2 0.18 -17.83 27.02
C VAL A 2 0.27 -16.68 28.03
N PRO A 3 1.40 -16.48 28.72
CA PRO A 3 1.58 -15.36 29.64
C PRO A 3 1.29 -14.04 28.93
N LYS A 4 0.50 -13.18 29.57
CA LYS A 4 0.16 -11.87 29.01
C LYS A 4 1.34 -10.94 29.26
N LEU A 5 2.22 -10.82 28.27
CA LEU A 5 3.30 -9.83 28.29
C LEU A 5 2.68 -8.43 28.46
N ASN A 6 3.24 -7.60 29.34
CA ASN A 6 2.77 -6.22 29.49
C ASN A 6 3.04 -5.45 28.18
N TYR A 7 2.35 -4.32 28.01
CA TYR A 7 2.45 -3.50 26.81
C TYR A 7 3.88 -3.04 26.56
N ASP A 8 4.54 -2.53 27.60
CA ASP A 8 5.89 -1.94 27.51
C ASP A 8 6.94 -2.97 27.09
N CYS A 9 6.91 -4.19 27.64
CA CYS A 9 7.85 -5.23 27.22
C CYS A 9 7.57 -5.69 25.79
N LEU A 10 6.30 -5.75 25.36
CA LEU A 10 6.00 -6.09 23.98
C LEU A 10 6.49 -5.00 23.03
N GLN A 11 6.27 -3.73 23.36
CA GLN A 11 6.77 -2.61 22.58
C GLN A 11 8.30 -2.65 22.48
N ASN A 12 9.00 -2.87 23.60
CA ASN A 12 10.46 -3.05 23.59
C ASN A 12 10.88 -4.19 22.65
N VAL A 13 10.23 -5.35 22.70
CA VAL A 13 10.53 -6.46 21.77
C VAL A 13 10.35 -6.02 20.32
N VAL A 14 9.28 -5.29 20.01
CA VAL A 14 8.99 -4.81 18.65
C VAL A 14 10.02 -3.79 18.18
N GLU A 15 10.44 -2.86 19.03
CA GLU A 15 11.48 -1.87 18.70
C GLU A 15 12.84 -2.53 18.41
N HIS A 16 13.11 -3.71 18.99
CA HIS A 16 14.31 -4.49 18.71
C HIS A 16 14.16 -5.45 17.53
N LEU A 17 12.94 -5.73 17.06
CA LEU A 17 12.74 -6.37 15.76
C LEU A 17 13.08 -5.33 14.70
N GLU A 18 14.13 -5.55 13.91
CA GLU A 18 14.48 -4.62 12.84
C GLU A 18 13.24 -4.24 12.03
N SER A 19 12.98 -2.94 11.86
CA SER A 19 11.86 -2.41 11.07
C SER A 19 11.87 -2.88 9.61
N SER A 20 13.03 -3.35 9.14
CA SER A 20 13.21 -4.05 7.86
C SER A 20 12.60 -5.44 7.83
N ASP A 21 12.39 -6.14 8.95
CA ASP A 21 11.83 -7.50 8.98
C ASP A 21 10.29 -7.54 9.05
N GLN A 22 9.69 -7.00 8.01
CA GLN A 22 8.25 -7.03 7.76
C GLN A 22 7.66 -8.46 7.77
N GLY A 23 8.47 -9.48 7.46
CA GLY A 23 8.04 -10.89 7.51
C GLY A 23 7.83 -11.37 8.94
N THR A 24 8.77 -11.06 9.83
CA THR A 24 8.65 -11.37 11.25
C THR A 24 7.52 -10.57 11.90
N LEU A 25 7.40 -9.26 11.63
CA LEU A 25 6.28 -8.45 12.14
C LEU A 25 4.92 -9.02 11.71
N PHE A 26 4.80 -9.48 10.45
CA PHE A 26 3.57 -10.12 9.97
C PHE A 26 3.24 -11.43 10.71
N ASN A 27 4.24 -12.24 11.05
CA ASN A 27 4.00 -13.45 11.84
C ASN A 27 3.58 -13.10 13.28
N CYS A 28 4.19 -12.06 13.86
CA CYS A 28 3.90 -11.61 15.21
C CYS A 28 2.47 -11.08 15.39
N ILE A 29 1.87 -10.41 14.38
CA ILE A 29 0.46 -9.97 14.47
C ILE A 29 -0.54 -11.13 14.55
N LEU A 30 -0.15 -12.34 14.14
CA LEU A 30 -1.01 -13.53 14.15
C LEU A 30 -1.04 -14.23 15.53
N VAL A 31 -0.15 -13.87 16.46
CA VAL A 31 -0.04 -14.51 17.77
C VAL A 31 -1.30 -14.33 18.61
N ASN A 32 -1.77 -13.09 18.79
CA ASN A 32 -3.04 -12.77 19.46
C ASN A 32 -3.48 -11.32 19.19
N ARG A 33 -4.69 -10.96 19.67
CA ARG A 33 -5.27 -9.61 19.48
C ARG A 33 -4.45 -8.47 20.11
N SER A 34 -3.69 -8.71 21.18
CA SER A 34 -2.86 -7.67 21.80
C SER A 34 -1.64 -7.38 20.93
N TRP A 35 -0.96 -8.42 20.47
CA TRP A 35 0.16 -8.32 19.54
C TRP A 35 -0.26 -7.61 18.26
N PHE A 36 -1.39 -8.03 17.68
CA PHE A 36 -1.99 -7.36 16.53
C PHE A 36 -2.15 -5.84 16.73
N LYS A 37 -2.72 -5.40 17.86
CA LYS A 37 -2.97 -3.98 18.12
C LYS A 37 -1.68 -3.16 18.20
N ILE A 38 -0.62 -3.73 18.77
CA ILE A 38 0.66 -3.05 18.99
C ILE A 38 1.49 -2.99 17.71
N LEU A 39 1.49 -4.06 16.93
CA LEU A 39 2.34 -4.23 15.74
C LEU A 39 1.76 -3.63 14.46
N ILE A 40 0.43 -3.45 14.39
CA ILE A 40 -0.20 -2.88 13.19
C ILE A 40 0.37 -1.52 12.80
N PRO A 41 0.60 -0.55 13.74
CA PRO A 41 1.25 0.71 13.40
C PRO A 41 2.60 0.52 12.69
N TYR A 42 3.48 -0.32 13.23
CA TYR A 42 4.81 -0.60 12.67
C TYR A 42 4.74 -1.28 11.29
N LEU A 43 3.77 -2.18 11.08
CA LEU A 43 3.58 -2.85 9.79
C LEU A 43 3.01 -1.90 8.72
N TRP A 44 2.21 -0.91 9.15
CA TRP A 44 1.54 0.04 8.26
C TRP A 44 2.24 1.39 8.14
N GLU A 45 3.37 1.60 8.83
CA GLU A 45 4.23 2.78 8.70
C GLU A 45 4.67 3.00 7.25
N ASN A 46 5.10 1.92 6.58
CA ASN A 46 5.43 1.88 5.15
C ASN A 46 4.92 0.58 4.50
N PRO A 47 3.63 0.48 4.13
CA PRO A 47 3.02 -0.77 3.68
C PRO A 47 3.51 -1.20 2.29
N PHE A 48 4.10 -0.30 1.50
CA PHE A 48 4.61 -0.60 0.16
C PHE A 48 6.05 -1.14 0.17
N SER A 49 6.76 -1.11 1.30
CA SER A 49 8.08 -1.74 1.46
C SER A 49 8.06 -3.26 1.21
N ILE A 50 6.91 -3.91 1.42
CA ILE A 50 6.73 -5.36 1.25
C ILE A 50 6.88 -5.83 -0.20
N VAL A 51 6.89 -4.90 -1.16
CA VAL A 51 7.09 -5.19 -2.59
C VAL A 51 8.41 -5.89 -2.86
N HIS A 52 9.40 -5.68 -2.01
CA HIS A 52 10.73 -6.24 -2.22
C HIS A 52 10.86 -7.71 -1.81
N ARG A 53 9.90 -8.31 -1.09
CA ARG A 53 10.17 -9.55 -0.34
C ARG A 53 9.43 -10.83 -0.69
N ASN A 54 8.44 -10.88 -1.60
CA ASN A 54 7.75 -12.14 -1.96
C ASN A 54 6.98 -12.03 -3.28
N GLY A 55 6.48 -13.12 -3.89
CA GLY A 55 5.70 -13.07 -5.14
C GLY A 55 4.45 -12.17 -5.11
N ALA A 56 3.81 -11.94 -6.26
CA ALA A 56 2.69 -10.99 -6.42
C ALA A 56 1.45 -11.27 -5.54
N ALA A 57 1.34 -12.45 -4.92
CA ALA A 57 0.20 -12.84 -4.10
C ALA A 57 0.00 -11.94 -2.85
N ASN A 58 1.08 -11.61 -2.13
CA ASN A 58 0.97 -10.77 -0.93
C ASN A 58 0.65 -9.31 -1.29
N SER A 59 1.22 -8.80 -2.38
CA SER A 59 0.87 -7.47 -2.90
C SER A 59 -0.62 -7.40 -3.28
N LYS A 60 -1.18 -8.44 -3.91
CA LYS A 60 -2.61 -8.50 -4.20
C LYS A 60 -3.49 -8.55 -2.95
N LYS A 61 -3.05 -9.24 -1.88
CA LYS A 61 -3.76 -9.24 -0.59
C LYS A 61 -3.76 -7.85 0.04
N LEU A 62 -2.60 -7.18 0.10
CA LEU A 62 -2.50 -5.81 0.60
C LEU A 62 -3.35 -4.85 -0.23
N LEU A 63 -3.32 -4.97 -1.57
CA LEU A 63 -4.16 -4.20 -2.47
C LEU A 63 -5.64 -4.39 -2.14
N LYS A 64 -6.10 -5.63 -1.99
CA LYS A 64 -7.48 -5.93 -1.58
C LYS A 64 -7.81 -5.31 -0.23
N THR A 65 -6.89 -5.33 0.72
CA THR A 65 -7.07 -4.73 2.05
C THR A 65 -7.21 -3.20 1.96
N ILE A 66 -6.31 -2.50 1.26
CA ILE A 66 -6.41 -1.05 1.02
C ILE A 66 -7.73 -0.71 0.31
N ILE A 67 -8.05 -1.44 -0.76
CA ILE A 67 -9.30 -1.32 -1.51
C ILE A 67 -10.51 -1.49 -0.60
N SER A 68 -10.52 -2.49 0.28
CA SER A 68 -11.67 -2.78 1.15
C SER A 68 -11.93 -1.72 2.23
N MET A 69 -10.95 -0.87 2.54
CA MET A 69 -11.12 0.21 3.52
C MET A 69 -11.93 1.38 2.97
N PHE A 70 -12.06 1.51 1.64
CA PHE A 70 -12.68 2.66 1.00
C PHE A 70 -13.75 2.23 -0.01
N PRO A 71 -14.93 2.87 -0.01
CA PRO A 71 -15.94 2.58 -1.02
C PRO A 71 -15.45 3.03 -2.39
N PHE A 72 -15.63 2.16 -3.40
CA PHE A 72 -15.54 2.54 -4.80
C PHE A 72 -16.82 3.25 -5.20
N ASP A 73 -16.71 4.27 -6.05
CA ASP A 73 -17.86 4.63 -6.86
C ASP A 73 -18.16 3.48 -7.84
N LYS A 74 -19.43 3.40 -8.25
CA LYS A 74 -19.91 2.33 -9.13
C LYS A 74 -19.11 2.27 -10.44
N TRP A 75 -18.68 3.43 -10.96
CA TRP A 75 -17.86 3.52 -12.16
C TRP A 75 -16.49 2.86 -11.99
N THR A 76 -15.82 3.08 -10.85
CA THR A 76 -14.52 2.51 -10.54
C THR A 76 -14.63 1.00 -10.32
N GLU A 77 -15.70 0.53 -9.67
CA GLU A 77 -15.98 -0.91 -9.56
C GLU A 77 -16.12 -1.56 -10.94
N GLU A 78 -16.97 -1.00 -11.81
CA GLU A 78 -17.18 -1.50 -13.17
C GLU A 78 -15.87 -1.50 -13.97
N LYS A 79 -15.09 -0.41 -13.88
CA LYS A 79 -13.78 -0.30 -14.53
C LYS A 79 -12.80 -1.35 -13.98
N LEU A 80 -12.72 -1.55 -12.67
CA LEU A 80 -11.82 -2.54 -12.06
C LEU A 80 -12.23 -3.99 -12.35
N ASN A 81 -13.54 -4.28 -12.37
CA ASN A 81 -14.08 -5.59 -12.69
C ASN A 81 -14.03 -5.91 -14.20
N SER A 82 -13.97 -4.89 -15.07
CA SER A 82 -13.70 -5.10 -16.50
C SER A 82 -12.33 -5.72 -16.74
N PHE A 83 -11.38 -5.52 -15.80
CA PHE A 83 -10.09 -6.18 -15.82
C PHE A 83 -10.21 -7.60 -15.27
N LYS A 84 -9.98 -8.62 -16.12
CA LYS A 84 -10.04 -10.06 -15.79
C LYS A 84 -9.25 -10.50 -14.54
N TYR A 85 -8.38 -9.65 -13.99
CA TYR A 85 -7.46 -9.97 -12.90
C TYR A 85 -7.98 -9.60 -11.50
N TYR A 86 -9.01 -8.77 -11.40
CA TYR A 86 -9.56 -8.31 -10.14
C TYR A 86 -11.05 -8.55 -10.09
N LYS A 87 -11.50 -9.25 -9.05
CA LYS A 87 -12.91 -9.26 -8.66
C LYS A 87 -13.02 -8.37 -7.43
N VAL A 88 -13.28 -7.09 -7.67
CA VAL A 88 -13.56 -6.12 -6.62
C VAL A 88 -15.06 -6.13 -6.40
N THR A 89 -15.48 -6.50 -5.21
CA THR A 89 -16.89 -6.43 -4.83
C THR A 89 -17.13 -5.11 -4.11
N TYR A 90 -18.05 -4.29 -4.61
CA TYR A 90 -18.57 -3.17 -3.84
C TYR A 90 -19.18 -3.69 -2.54
N HIS A 91 -18.64 -3.21 -1.44
CA HIS A 91 -19.24 -3.38 -0.14
C HIS A 91 -19.84 -2.03 0.25
N LYS A 92 -21.18 -1.97 0.36
CA LYS A 92 -21.88 -0.82 0.94
C LYS A 92 -21.24 -0.56 2.31
N TYR A 93 -20.58 0.58 2.42
CA TYR A 93 -19.61 0.87 3.47
C TYR A 93 -20.15 0.55 4.87
N ARG A 94 -19.41 -0.29 5.59
CA ARG A 94 -19.39 -0.27 7.06
C ARG A 94 -17.94 0.02 7.42
N LYS A 95 -17.67 1.24 7.92
CA LYS A 95 -16.34 1.68 8.35
C LYS A 95 -15.62 0.53 9.06
N SER A 96 -14.49 0.10 8.52
CA SER A 96 -13.62 -0.86 9.20
C SER A 96 -13.33 -0.31 10.60
N ILE A 97 -13.29 -1.19 11.61
CA ILE A 97 -12.99 -0.83 13.01
C ILE A 97 -11.60 -0.16 13.16
N ARG A 98 -10.73 -0.23 12.14
CA ARG A 98 -9.43 0.46 12.11
C ARG A 98 -9.21 1.09 10.73
N ASP A 99 -8.89 2.39 10.74
CA ASP A 99 -8.32 3.12 9.61
C ASP A 99 -6.80 2.87 9.62
N TYR A 100 -6.37 1.81 8.94
CA TYR A 100 -4.95 1.43 8.92
C TYR A 100 -4.07 2.49 8.22
N LEU A 101 -4.68 3.34 7.40
CA LEU A 101 -3.99 4.46 6.75
C LEU A 101 -3.54 5.55 7.73
N ASP A 102 -4.16 5.65 8.91
CA ASP A 102 -3.73 6.60 9.96
C ASP A 102 -2.35 6.27 10.54
N TYR A 103 -1.89 5.04 10.31
CA TYR A 103 -0.55 4.58 10.70
C TYR A 103 0.48 4.76 9.59
N MET A 104 0.08 5.17 8.39
CA MET A 104 1.05 5.40 7.30
C MET A 104 1.79 6.71 7.58
N GLU A 105 3.10 6.61 7.79
CA GLU A 105 3.97 7.76 8.07
C GLU A 105 5.00 7.95 6.95
N ILE A 106 5.25 6.91 6.15
CA ILE A 106 6.23 6.92 5.07
C ILE A 106 5.55 6.54 3.77
N PHE A 107 5.58 7.47 2.80
CA PHE A 107 5.13 7.20 1.44
C PHE A 107 6.27 7.33 0.44
N LYS A 108 6.80 6.19 -0.01
CA LYS A 108 7.83 6.14 -1.04
C LYS A 108 7.20 5.86 -2.40
N SER A 109 7.14 6.89 -3.25
CA SER A 109 6.55 6.80 -4.61
C SER A 109 7.10 5.62 -5.43
N ALA A 110 8.42 5.39 -5.41
CA ALA A 110 9.02 4.27 -6.14
C ALA A 110 8.52 2.89 -5.65
N GLU A 111 8.37 2.70 -4.34
CA GLU A 111 7.85 1.46 -3.75
C GLU A 111 6.35 1.29 -4.07
N PHE A 112 5.59 2.39 -4.03
CA PHE A 112 4.18 2.41 -4.42
C PHE A 112 3.96 2.04 -5.88
N HIS A 113 4.69 2.64 -6.83
CA HIS A 113 4.53 2.28 -8.24
C HIS A 113 4.96 0.83 -8.49
N GLY A 114 6.07 0.38 -7.89
CA GLY A 114 6.49 -1.02 -7.93
C GLY A 114 5.43 -1.98 -7.35
N PHE A 115 4.72 -1.57 -6.30
CA PHE A 115 3.57 -2.29 -5.75
C PHE A 115 2.44 -2.44 -6.78
N ILE A 116 2.03 -1.34 -7.41
CA ILE A 116 0.93 -1.33 -8.39
C ILE A 116 1.29 -2.18 -9.62
N ASP A 117 2.52 -2.10 -10.09
CA ASP A 117 2.99 -2.89 -11.24
C ASP A 117 2.97 -4.38 -10.94
N LYS A 118 3.46 -4.73 -9.76
CA LYS A 118 3.44 -6.10 -9.27
C LYS A 118 2.02 -6.65 -9.12
N CYS A 119 1.07 -5.81 -8.70
CA CYS A 119 -0.35 -6.18 -8.66
C CYS A 119 -0.92 -6.35 -10.08
N SER A 120 -0.63 -5.40 -10.98
CA SER A 120 -1.18 -5.32 -12.34
C SER A 120 -0.59 -6.33 -13.32
N ARG A 121 0.51 -7.02 -12.98
CA ARG A 121 1.24 -7.95 -13.86
C ARG A 121 1.67 -7.31 -15.19
N VAL A 122 1.82 -5.98 -15.21
CA VAL A 122 2.57 -5.29 -16.26
C VAL A 122 4.05 -5.60 -16.03
N THR A 123 4.80 -5.93 -17.09
CA THR A 123 6.22 -6.29 -16.97
C THR A 123 7.03 -5.14 -16.33
N PRO A 124 7.91 -5.42 -15.33
CA PRO A 124 8.62 -4.40 -14.53
C PRO A 124 9.49 -3.39 -15.31
N TRP A 125 9.80 -3.67 -16.58
CA TRP A 125 10.74 -2.88 -17.38
C TRP A 125 10.18 -1.51 -17.79
N LYS A 126 8.87 -1.27 -17.66
CA LYS A 126 8.26 0.03 -18.05
C LYS A 126 8.65 1.22 -17.16
N TYR A 127 9.21 1.01 -15.97
CA TYR A 127 9.44 2.07 -14.96
C TYR A 127 10.89 2.37 -14.64
N LYS A 128 11.84 1.61 -15.23
CA LYS A 128 13.27 1.75 -14.92
C LYS A 128 13.91 3.07 -15.36
N ASN A 129 13.18 3.95 -16.04
CA ASN A 129 13.72 5.19 -16.57
C ASN A 129 12.85 6.38 -16.13
N LEU A 130 13.16 6.94 -14.96
CA LEU A 130 12.74 8.30 -14.57
C LEU A 130 13.88 9.24 -14.98
N LYS A 131 13.61 10.20 -15.88
CA LYS A 131 14.60 11.22 -16.25
C LYS A 131 14.23 12.54 -15.57
N ARG A 132 15.25 13.30 -15.16
CA ARG A 132 15.08 14.67 -14.64
C ARG A 132 14.80 15.60 -15.81
N TYR A 133 13.69 16.30 -15.76
CA TYR A 133 13.32 17.36 -16.70
C TYR A 133 13.24 18.68 -15.94
N TYR A 134 13.75 19.75 -16.54
CA TYR A 134 13.56 21.09 -16.01
C TYR A 134 12.21 21.60 -16.49
N ASP A 135 11.27 21.82 -15.57
CA ASP A 135 9.98 22.41 -15.90
C ASP A 135 10.14 23.93 -15.98
N GLU A 136 9.99 24.49 -17.19
CA GLU A 136 10.14 25.93 -17.40
C GLU A 136 9.00 26.77 -16.79
N LYS A 137 7.82 26.20 -16.58
CA LYS A 137 6.69 26.90 -15.92
C LYS A 137 6.91 26.98 -14.41
N GLU A 138 7.37 25.88 -13.82
CA GLU A 138 7.56 25.76 -12.37
C GLU A 138 9.00 26.10 -11.92
N LYS A 139 9.91 26.36 -12.87
CA LYS A 139 11.34 26.63 -12.68
C LYS A 139 12.06 25.61 -11.77
N LYS A 140 11.66 24.34 -11.83
CA LYS A 140 12.21 23.28 -10.97
C LYS A 140 12.46 21.98 -11.74
N TRP A 141 13.41 21.20 -11.24
CA TRP A 141 13.64 19.84 -11.75
C TRP A 141 12.53 18.91 -11.25
N ILE A 142 11.81 18.31 -12.20
CA ILE A 142 10.78 17.30 -11.93
C ILE A 142 11.20 15.95 -12.52
N LEU A 143 10.84 14.88 -11.83
CA LEU A 143 11.04 13.50 -12.31
C LEU A 143 9.82 13.11 -13.16
N LYS A 144 10.04 12.73 -14.42
CA LYS A 144 8.99 12.15 -15.28
C LYS A 144 9.38 10.76 -15.78
N PRO A 145 8.44 9.81 -15.86
CA PRO A 145 8.69 8.51 -16.47
C PRO A 145 8.91 8.61 -17.98
N ASN A 146 9.73 7.72 -18.54
CA ASN A 146 10.07 7.65 -19.97
C ASN A 146 8.89 7.43 -20.94
N HIS A 147 7.74 6.98 -20.43
CA HIS A 147 6.51 6.88 -21.22
C HIS A 147 5.41 7.65 -20.51
N GLU A 148 4.68 8.44 -21.29
CA GLU A 148 3.39 8.97 -20.91
C GLU A 148 2.54 7.79 -20.41
N TYR A 149 2.07 7.87 -19.16
CA TYR A 149 1.19 6.85 -18.62
C TYR A 149 0.01 6.75 -19.57
N ASP A 150 -0.14 5.61 -20.24
CA ASP A 150 -1.37 5.31 -20.95
C ASP A 150 -2.48 5.31 -19.89
N GLU A 151 -3.29 6.37 -19.84
CA GLU A 151 -4.38 6.55 -18.89
C GLU A 151 -5.39 5.39 -18.95
N SER A 152 -5.37 4.63 -20.05
CA SER A 152 -6.20 3.43 -20.23
C SER A 152 -5.67 2.18 -19.51
N SER A 153 -4.44 2.21 -18.97
CA SER A 153 -3.85 1.04 -18.33
C SER A 153 -4.42 0.75 -16.93
N ILE A 154 -4.46 -0.53 -16.56
CA ILE A 154 -4.82 -1.03 -15.22
C ILE A 154 -3.95 -0.36 -14.16
N SER A 155 -2.64 -0.21 -14.43
CA SER A 155 -1.69 0.38 -13.48
C SER A 155 -1.99 1.87 -13.26
N SER A 156 -2.29 2.62 -14.32
CA SER A 156 -2.66 4.05 -14.23
C SER A 156 -3.95 4.25 -13.43
N THR A 157 -4.96 3.41 -13.70
CA THR A 157 -6.25 3.47 -12.98
C THR A 157 -6.08 3.15 -11.49
N LEU A 158 -5.34 2.09 -11.17
CA LEU A 158 -5.05 1.72 -9.78
C LEU A 158 -4.18 2.78 -9.07
N THR A 159 -3.18 3.31 -9.77
CA THR A 159 -2.28 4.36 -9.28
C THR A 159 -3.09 5.59 -8.86
N ASN A 160 -3.84 6.19 -9.79
CA ASN A 160 -4.60 7.41 -9.51
C ASN A 160 -5.62 7.20 -8.38
N HIS A 161 -6.31 6.05 -8.39
CA HIS A 161 -7.35 5.80 -7.41
C HIS A 161 -6.79 5.56 -6.00
N ILE A 162 -5.78 4.70 -5.87
CA ILE A 162 -5.18 4.41 -4.55
C ILE A 162 -4.43 5.63 -4.03
N PHE A 163 -3.77 6.38 -4.90
CA PHE A 163 -3.14 7.64 -4.54
C PHE A 163 -4.18 8.62 -3.97
N ASN A 164 -5.32 8.81 -4.65
CA ASN A 164 -6.41 9.66 -4.15
C ASN A 164 -6.98 9.17 -2.81
N ILE A 165 -7.13 7.86 -2.63
CA ILE A 165 -7.54 7.27 -1.35
C ILE A 165 -6.55 7.65 -0.25
N ILE A 166 -5.25 7.48 -0.49
CA ILE A 166 -4.20 7.75 0.49
C ILE A 166 -4.19 9.23 0.84
N PHE A 167 -4.16 10.13 -0.15
CA PHE A 167 -4.13 11.58 0.09
C PHE A 167 -5.38 12.15 0.77
N ARG A 168 -6.55 11.57 0.53
CA ARG A 168 -7.79 12.03 1.16
C ARG A 168 -7.93 11.59 2.62
N ASN A 169 -7.28 10.50 3.01
CA ASN A 169 -7.53 9.84 4.29
C ASN A 169 -6.30 9.80 5.20
N CYS A 170 -5.09 9.92 4.68
CA CYS A 170 -3.89 9.98 5.48
C CYS A 170 -3.49 11.45 5.71
N THR A 171 -3.42 11.84 6.97
CA THR A 171 -3.05 13.22 7.39
C THR A 171 -1.57 13.37 7.72
N LYS A 172 -0.79 12.28 7.67
CA LYS A 172 0.59 12.19 8.17
C LYS A 172 1.66 12.03 7.09
N ILE A 173 1.27 11.90 5.82
CA ILE A 173 2.15 11.75 4.65
C ILE A 173 2.46 13.13 4.06
#